data_AF-A0A9P4V4J0-F1
#
_entry.id   AF-A0A9P4V4J0-F1
#
_cell.length_a   1.000
_cell.length_b   1.000
_cell.length_c   1.000
_cell.angle_alpha   90.00
_cell.angle_beta   90.00
_cell.angle_gamma   90.00
#
_symmetry.space_group_name_H-M   'P 1'
#
loop_
_entity.id
_entity.type
_entity.pdbx_description
1 polymer ?
#
loop_
_entity_poly.entity_id
_entity_poly.type
_entity_poly.pdbx_seq_one_letter_code
_entity_poly.pdbx_strand_id
1 'polypeptide(L)'
;MSAQNQSETFCPLEKQRLENLRKTKVPRYLFRAFHRNSSGAPDNATMTALEIIPPAFFNGKGHAIPYDMGTNGLVWNAEFHYSGGVHSNTLTEFSSWAASLHLVLFYGTQLTRVYHYRDVHVAVIDTQTVDIYAWHVPHLGFIDQEDGIHEYLIHGCIRGKGYKAVRLEDLQTDLDLVFPELKTARRKNRVYGWGRELRDAMFQHSQRVTTQELETIRRIASRFDTLSLPVSLALLNLRARPWLTKTKQVRELSTREIKSIRDGLGAPKIPEELKTQPWLQEDMVLTKGFDDVRQWIRVLYYLANSTEDQKESKKSGWVKKRGRRGRRLEKKPNEVKKDLEEHGWKTSVIIKFLNTIKRK
;
A
#
# COMPACT_ATOMS: atom_id res chain seq x y z
N MET A 1 27.14 19.41 -27.25
CA MET A 1 27.13 20.18 -26.00
C MET A 1 28.05 19.49 -25.01
N SER A 2 29.09 20.20 -24.58
CA SER A 2 30.14 19.72 -23.69
C SER A 2 29.59 19.32 -22.33
N ALA A 3 30.08 18.21 -21.79
CA ALA A 3 29.87 17.78 -20.42
C ALA A 3 30.38 18.84 -19.45
N GLN A 4 29.48 19.68 -18.94
CA GLN A 4 29.71 20.42 -17.71
C GLN A 4 29.44 19.47 -16.55
N ASN A 5 30.51 18.79 -16.14
CA ASN A 5 30.69 18.35 -14.77
C ASN A 5 30.57 19.57 -13.86
N GLN A 6 29.44 19.72 -13.20
CA GLN A 6 29.42 20.25 -11.85
C GLN A 6 28.71 19.20 -11.00
N SER A 7 29.45 18.62 -10.06
CA SER A 7 28.87 17.92 -8.93
C SER A 7 28.12 18.98 -8.11
N GLU A 8 26.93 19.36 -8.57
CA GLU A 8 26.05 20.19 -7.79
C GLU A 8 25.60 19.34 -6.60
N THR A 9 26.19 19.67 -5.44
CA THR A 9 25.77 19.12 -4.16
C THR A 9 24.26 19.25 -4.04
N PHE A 10 23.58 18.16 -3.70
CA PHE A 10 22.12 18.17 -3.58
C PHE A 10 21.68 19.25 -2.58
N CYS A 11 20.76 20.12 -2.99
CA CYS A 11 20.27 21.19 -2.13
C CYS A 11 19.69 20.63 -0.81
N PRO A 12 20.20 21.00 0.39
CA PRO A 12 19.76 20.40 1.64
C PRO A 12 18.26 20.56 1.93
N LEU A 13 17.69 21.73 1.62
CA LEU A 13 16.26 22.00 1.77
C LEU A 13 15.43 21.10 0.86
N GLU A 14 15.88 20.91 -0.37
CA GLU A 14 15.21 20.06 -1.34
C GLU A 14 15.30 18.57 -0.94
N LYS A 15 16.45 18.13 -0.43
CA LYS A 15 16.61 16.78 0.13
C LYS A 15 15.62 16.55 1.27
N GLN A 16 15.52 17.49 2.20
CA GLN A 16 14.58 17.42 3.32
C GLN A 16 13.13 17.38 2.84
N ARG A 17 12.76 18.21 1.84
CA ARG A 17 11.44 18.22 1.20
C ARG A 17 11.11 16.85 0.61
N LEU A 18 12.00 16.28 -0.21
CA LEU A 18 11.81 14.98 -0.86
C LEU A 18 11.75 13.82 0.13
N GLU A 19 12.56 13.84 1.19
CA GLU A 19 12.48 12.83 2.26
C GLU A 19 11.14 12.89 3.00
N ASN A 20 10.65 14.10 3.30
CA ASN A 20 9.34 14.27 3.93
C ASN A 20 8.22 13.75 3.02
N LEU A 21 8.24 14.08 1.73
CA LEU A 21 7.24 13.64 0.76
C LEU A 21 7.25 12.12 0.59
N ARG A 22 8.43 11.49 0.48
CA ARG A 22 8.55 10.03 0.40
C ARG A 22 7.94 9.34 1.63
N LYS A 23 8.17 9.87 2.83
CA LYS A 23 7.69 9.26 4.09
C LYS A 23 6.20 9.46 4.35
N THR A 24 5.61 10.52 3.80
CA THR A 24 4.26 10.94 4.18
C THR A 24 3.23 10.83 3.07
N LYS A 25 3.66 10.93 1.80
CA LYS A 25 2.76 11.03 0.64
C LYS A 25 2.78 9.80 -0.28
N VAL A 26 3.70 8.86 -0.06
CA VAL A 26 3.77 7.62 -0.85
C VAL A 26 3.03 6.51 -0.10
N PRO A 27 2.02 5.85 -0.72
CA PRO A 27 1.41 4.67 -0.15
C PRO A 27 2.43 3.57 0.12
N ARG A 28 2.23 2.80 1.21
CA ARG A 28 3.06 1.61 1.47
C ARG A 28 3.03 0.61 0.32
N TYR A 29 1.88 0.47 -0.34
CA TYR A 29 1.69 -0.52 -1.39
C TYR A 29 1.51 0.15 -2.75
N LEU A 30 2.31 -0.27 -3.71
CA LEU A 30 2.23 0.18 -5.10
C LEU A 30 2.19 -1.03 -6.03
N PHE A 31 1.62 -0.83 -7.22
CA PHE A 31 1.35 -1.85 -8.21
C PHE A 31 2.01 -1.52 -9.54
N ARG A 32 2.33 -2.53 -10.35
CA ARG A 32 2.87 -2.36 -11.70
C ARG A 32 2.39 -3.48 -12.61
N ALA A 33 2.20 -3.18 -13.90
CA ALA A 33 2.17 -4.20 -14.94
C ALA A 33 3.39 -4.05 -15.83
N PHE A 34 3.98 -5.15 -16.24
CA PHE A 34 5.17 -5.15 -17.09
C PHE A 34 5.27 -6.42 -17.93
N HIS A 35 6.06 -6.37 -18.98
CA HIS A 35 6.64 -7.52 -19.68
C HIS A 35 8.17 -7.38 -19.67
N ARG A 36 8.92 -8.39 -20.12
CA ARG A 36 10.38 -8.42 -20.04
C ARG A 36 11.10 -7.20 -20.64
N ASN A 37 10.49 -6.52 -21.62
CA ASN A 37 11.10 -5.36 -22.30
C ASN A 37 10.56 -4.01 -21.78
N SER A 38 9.71 -3.98 -20.74
CA SER A 38 9.16 -2.73 -20.19
C SER A 38 10.21 -1.82 -19.52
N SER A 39 11.48 -2.21 -19.49
CA SER A 39 12.57 -1.36 -19.01
C SER A 39 13.11 -0.40 -20.07
N GLY A 40 12.86 -0.67 -21.36
CA GLY A 40 13.51 0.07 -22.45
C GLY A 40 15.00 -0.27 -22.64
N ALA A 41 15.54 -1.26 -21.92
CA ALA A 41 16.91 -1.72 -22.12
C ALA A 41 17.01 -2.67 -23.33
N PRO A 42 18.01 -2.49 -24.23
CA PRO A 42 18.29 -3.46 -25.29
C PRO A 42 18.79 -4.80 -24.69
N ASP A 43 18.26 -5.90 -25.22
CA ASP A 43 18.82 -7.25 -25.19
C ASP A 43 18.90 -8.05 -23.86
N ASN A 44 18.40 -7.58 -22.72
CA ASN A 44 18.27 -8.44 -21.53
C ASN A 44 17.00 -8.15 -20.70
N ALA A 45 16.38 -9.20 -20.18
CA ALA A 45 15.19 -9.09 -19.34
C ALA A 45 15.56 -8.49 -17.98
N THR A 46 15.54 -7.16 -17.87
CA THR A 46 15.79 -6.47 -16.61
C THR A 46 14.54 -6.42 -15.70
N MET A 47 13.45 -7.07 -16.12
CA MET A 47 12.17 -7.16 -15.42
C MET A 47 11.75 -8.63 -15.36
N THR A 48 11.73 -9.22 -14.17
CA THR A 48 11.36 -10.63 -13.96
C THR A 48 10.35 -10.76 -12.83
N ALA A 49 9.78 -11.94 -12.63
CA ALA A 49 8.89 -12.19 -11.48
C ALA A 49 9.60 -12.09 -10.11
N LEU A 50 10.93 -12.04 -10.08
CA LEU A 50 11.76 -12.00 -8.87
C LEU A 50 12.40 -10.65 -8.61
N GLU A 51 12.64 -9.85 -9.67
CA GLU A 51 13.26 -8.55 -9.53
C GLU A 51 12.97 -7.58 -10.68
N ILE A 52 13.13 -6.28 -10.37
CA ILE A 52 13.05 -5.15 -11.29
C ILE A 52 14.40 -4.44 -11.23
N ILE A 53 15.09 -4.34 -12.36
CA ILE A 53 16.40 -3.69 -12.50
C ILE A 53 16.26 -2.56 -13.52
N PRO A 54 16.30 -1.29 -13.10
CA PRO A 54 16.29 -0.18 -14.05
C PRO A 54 17.50 -0.22 -15.00
N PRO A 55 17.38 0.29 -16.24
CA PRO A 55 18.43 0.18 -17.26
C PRO A 55 19.82 0.70 -16.82
N ALA A 56 19.88 1.78 -16.04
CA ALA A 56 21.16 2.32 -15.57
C ALA A 56 21.88 1.36 -14.62
N PHE A 57 21.16 0.71 -13.71
CA PHE A 57 21.74 -0.28 -12.80
C PHE A 57 22.21 -1.52 -13.54
N PHE A 58 21.45 -1.99 -14.53
CA PHE A 58 21.87 -3.12 -15.36
C PHE A 58 23.19 -2.85 -16.08
N ASN A 59 23.44 -1.60 -16.47
CA ASN A 59 24.67 -1.18 -17.14
C ASN A 59 25.77 -0.70 -16.17
N GLY A 60 25.61 -0.89 -14.86
CA GLY A 60 26.59 -0.45 -13.85
C GLY A 60 26.75 1.07 -13.74
N LYS A 61 25.75 1.83 -14.18
CA LYS A 61 25.72 3.32 -14.18
C LYS A 61 24.73 3.91 -13.17
N GLY A 62 24.01 3.09 -12.42
CA GLY A 62 23.06 3.56 -11.41
C GLY A 62 23.78 4.07 -10.16
N HIS A 63 23.27 5.15 -9.58
CA HIS A 63 23.75 5.69 -8.31
C HIS A 63 23.25 4.84 -7.14
N ALA A 64 24.06 4.71 -6.09
CA ALA A 64 23.67 3.94 -4.90
C ALA A 64 22.53 4.64 -4.14
N ILE A 65 22.60 5.96 -4.02
CA ILE A 65 21.51 6.79 -3.53
C ILE A 65 21.16 7.86 -4.57
N PRO A 66 19.88 8.20 -4.72
CA PRO A 66 19.44 9.14 -5.76
C PRO A 66 19.96 10.57 -5.56
N TYR A 67 20.35 10.92 -4.33
CA TYR A 67 20.90 12.24 -4.01
C TYR A 67 22.32 12.46 -4.57
N ASP A 68 23.02 11.40 -4.97
CA ASP A 68 24.34 11.52 -5.60
C ASP A 68 24.25 12.10 -7.02
N MET A 69 23.07 12.06 -7.65
CA MET A 69 22.83 12.70 -8.96
C MET A 69 22.83 14.24 -8.90
N GLY A 70 22.75 14.85 -7.71
CA GLY A 70 22.42 16.25 -7.55
C GLY A 70 20.94 16.55 -7.83
N THR A 71 20.47 17.75 -7.50
CA THR A 71 19.05 18.12 -7.67
C THR A 71 18.63 18.10 -9.13
N ASN A 72 19.40 18.76 -9.99
CA ASN A 72 19.10 18.83 -11.42
C ASN A 72 19.21 17.46 -12.10
N GLY A 73 20.19 16.63 -11.72
CA GLY A 73 20.33 15.27 -12.26
C GLY A 73 19.16 14.37 -11.88
N LEU A 74 18.66 14.44 -10.64
CA LEU A 74 17.49 13.67 -10.21
C LEU A 74 16.23 14.06 -10.98
N VAL A 75 15.95 15.37 -11.09
CA VAL A 75 14.77 15.88 -11.81
C VAL A 75 14.85 15.49 -13.28
N TRP A 76 16.01 15.68 -13.91
CA TRP A 76 16.22 15.35 -15.31
C TRP A 76 16.09 13.84 -15.58
N ASN A 77 16.64 12.98 -14.73
CA ASN A 77 16.53 11.52 -14.89
C ASN A 77 15.05 11.06 -14.73
N ALA A 78 14.30 11.68 -13.82
CA ALA A 78 12.88 11.41 -13.62
C ALA A 78 12.01 11.91 -14.79
N GLU A 79 12.25 13.12 -15.28
CA GLU A 79 11.56 13.69 -16.45
C GLU A 79 11.85 12.89 -17.72
N PHE A 80 13.11 12.50 -17.91
CA PHE A 80 13.53 11.66 -19.03
C PHE A 80 12.83 10.30 -19.01
N HIS A 81 12.75 9.67 -17.84
CA HIS A 81 12.00 8.43 -17.64
C HIS A 81 10.53 8.60 -18.00
N TYR A 82 9.90 9.64 -17.44
CA TYR A 82 8.48 9.91 -17.59
C TYR A 82 8.08 10.17 -19.05
N SER A 83 8.90 10.93 -19.79
CA SER A 83 8.66 11.27 -21.19
C SER A 83 8.95 10.12 -22.18
N GLY A 84 9.45 8.97 -21.70
CA GLY A 84 9.73 7.80 -22.53
C GLY A 84 10.97 7.94 -23.43
N GLY A 85 11.82 8.94 -23.19
CA GLY A 85 13.21 9.00 -23.64
C GLY A 85 13.48 8.64 -25.11
N VAL A 86 12.71 9.17 -26.06
CA VAL A 86 12.72 8.69 -27.47
C VAL A 86 14.05 8.99 -28.21
N HIS A 87 14.94 9.82 -27.66
CA HIS A 87 16.06 10.40 -28.42
C HIS A 87 17.43 10.45 -27.73
N SER A 88 17.68 9.72 -26.63
CA SER A 88 19.04 9.63 -26.08
C SER A 88 19.40 8.26 -25.55
N ASN A 89 20.70 7.93 -25.58
CA ASN A 89 21.29 6.75 -24.93
C ASN A 89 21.27 6.85 -23.39
N THR A 90 20.41 7.68 -22.83
CA THR A 90 20.31 7.90 -21.39
C THR A 90 19.57 6.72 -20.79
N LEU A 91 20.22 6.08 -19.83
CA LEU A 91 19.64 4.99 -19.08
C LEU A 91 19.04 5.56 -17.80
N THR A 92 17.76 5.32 -17.58
CA THR A 92 17.09 5.75 -16.36
C THR A 92 17.41 4.82 -15.18
N GLU A 93 17.42 5.42 -13.99
CA GLU A 93 17.56 4.74 -12.70
C GLU A 93 16.20 4.43 -12.05
N PHE A 94 15.11 4.79 -12.72
CA PHE A 94 13.76 4.69 -12.19
C PHE A 94 12.97 3.52 -12.78
N SER A 95 11.95 3.13 -12.03
CA SER A 95 10.88 2.24 -12.47
C SER A 95 9.53 2.89 -12.14
N SER A 96 8.58 2.85 -13.09
CA SER A 96 7.19 3.30 -12.92
C SER A 96 6.31 2.36 -12.10
N TRP A 97 5.51 2.93 -11.21
CA TRP A 97 4.54 2.24 -10.36
C TRP A 97 3.27 3.08 -10.22
N ALA A 98 2.16 2.47 -9.78
CA ALA A 98 0.90 3.14 -9.56
C ALA A 98 0.26 2.70 -8.25
N ALA A 99 -0.46 3.60 -7.57
CA ALA A 99 -1.31 3.24 -6.43
C ALA A 99 -2.64 2.57 -6.86
N SER A 100 -2.95 2.62 -8.16
CA SER A 100 -4.19 2.11 -8.76
C SER A 100 -3.98 0.76 -9.41
N LEU A 101 -4.53 -0.29 -8.79
CA LEU A 101 -4.57 -1.61 -9.42
C LEU A 101 -5.49 -1.62 -10.66
N HIS A 102 -6.50 -0.74 -10.72
CA HIS A 102 -7.33 -0.58 -11.92
C HIS A 102 -6.47 -0.22 -13.14
N LEU A 103 -5.66 0.84 -13.01
CA LEU A 103 -4.76 1.28 -14.07
C LEU A 103 -3.80 0.17 -14.49
N VAL A 104 -3.23 -0.53 -13.51
CA VAL A 104 -2.29 -1.64 -13.74
C VAL A 104 -2.92 -2.80 -14.50
N LEU A 105 -4.12 -3.23 -14.11
CA LEU A 105 -4.84 -4.32 -14.78
C LEU A 105 -5.28 -3.91 -16.19
N PHE A 106 -5.72 -2.66 -16.37
CA PHE A 106 -6.03 -2.11 -17.68
C PHE A 106 -4.78 -2.13 -18.58
N TYR A 107 -3.66 -1.59 -18.09
CA TYR A 107 -2.40 -1.54 -18.84
C TYR A 107 -1.87 -2.95 -19.18
N GLY A 108 -1.87 -3.87 -18.22
CA GLY A 108 -1.52 -5.27 -18.46
C GLY A 108 -2.42 -5.94 -19.51
N THR A 109 -3.72 -5.64 -19.50
CA THR A 109 -4.66 -6.12 -20.53
C THR A 109 -4.34 -5.54 -21.90
N GLN A 110 -3.91 -4.28 -22.00
CA GLN A 110 -3.46 -3.67 -23.26
C GLN A 110 -2.17 -4.34 -23.76
N LEU A 111 -1.18 -4.57 -22.87
CA LEU A 111 0.06 -5.27 -23.21
C LEU A 111 -0.21 -6.65 -23.84
N THR A 112 -1.16 -7.41 -23.30
CA THR A 112 -1.52 -8.73 -23.84
C THR A 112 -2.36 -8.66 -25.10
N ARG A 113 -3.42 -7.83 -25.15
CA ARG A 113 -4.43 -7.89 -26.21
C ARG A 113 -4.16 -6.98 -27.40
N VAL A 114 -3.48 -5.86 -27.17
CA VAL A 114 -3.15 -4.88 -28.22
C VAL A 114 -1.73 -5.07 -28.70
N TYR A 115 -0.78 -5.25 -27.77
CA TYR A 115 0.63 -5.40 -28.11
C TYR A 115 1.10 -6.85 -28.20
N HIS A 116 0.22 -7.82 -27.92
CA HIS A 116 0.49 -9.25 -28.10
C HIS A 116 1.66 -9.81 -27.28
N TYR A 117 2.03 -9.15 -26.17
CA TYR A 117 3.01 -9.69 -25.23
C TYR A 117 2.43 -10.88 -24.45
N ARG A 118 3.21 -11.97 -24.33
CA ARG A 118 2.79 -13.22 -23.67
C ARG A 118 3.31 -13.36 -22.24
N ASP A 119 4.27 -12.55 -21.86
CA ASP A 119 4.98 -12.57 -20.58
C ASP A 119 4.61 -11.36 -19.71
N VAL A 120 3.33 -10.99 -19.71
CA VAL A 120 2.83 -9.87 -18.92
C VAL A 120 2.61 -10.31 -17.47
N HIS A 121 3.13 -9.52 -16.55
CA HIS A 121 3.04 -9.73 -15.10
C HIS A 121 2.33 -8.55 -14.45
N VAL A 122 1.65 -8.84 -13.34
CA VAL A 122 1.16 -7.86 -12.37
C VAL A 122 2.02 -8.00 -11.13
N ALA A 123 2.56 -6.89 -10.65
CA ALA A 123 3.44 -6.81 -9.50
C ALA A 123 2.85 -5.94 -8.40
N VAL A 124 3.22 -6.25 -7.17
CA VAL A 124 2.95 -5.44 -5.98
C VAL A 124 4.25 -5.32 -5.19
N ILE A 125 4.44 -4.15 -4.58
CA ILE A 125 5.52 -3.90 -3.63
C ILE A 125 4.99 -3.39 -2.30
N ASP A 126 5.75 -3.65 -1.25
CA ASP A 126 5.68 -3.00 0.04
C ASP A 126 6.92 -2.10 0.22
N THR A 127 6.74 -0.80 -0.05
CA THR A 127 7.78 0.24 -0.06
C THR A 127 8.48 0.43 1.29
N GLN A 128 7.98 -0.19 2.36
CA GLN A 128 8.59 -0.13 3.70
C GLN A 128 9.44 -1.35 4.02
N THR A 129 9.38 -2.39 3.21
CA THR A 129 10.14 -3.64 3.41
C THR A 129 11.21 -3.87 2.36
N VAL A 130 11.20 -3.09 1.28
CA VAL A 130 12.29 -3.00 0.30
C VAL A 130 13.08 -1.71 0.51
N ASP A 131 14.40 -1.79 0.35
CA ASP A 131 15.29 -0.63 0.47
C ASP A 131 15.27 0.17 -0.84
N ILE A 132 14.34 1.13 -0.92
CA ILE A 132 14.08 1.92 -2.12
C ILE A 132 13.77 3.38 -1.81
N TYR A 133 13.90 4.22 -2.84
CA TYR A 133 13.42 5.59 -2.83
C TYR A 133 12.26 5.74 -3.81
N ALA A 134 11.08 6.10 -3.30
CA ALA A 134 9.88 6.29 -4.09
C ALA A 134 9.38 7.74 -3.98
N TRP A 135 8.95 8.30 -5.10
CA TRP A 135 8.25 9.57 -5.12
C TRP A 135 7.06 9.51 -6.05
N HIS A 136 6.02 10.25 -5.68
CA HIS A 136 4.92 10.54 -6.60
C HIS A 136 5.40 11.56 -7.63
N VAL A 137 5.16 11.32 -8.92
CA VAL A 137 5.70 12.16 -10.01
C VAL A 137 5.42 13.66 -9.83
N PRO A 138 4.18 14.09 -9.48
CA PRO A 138 3.89 15.52 -9.25
C PRO A 138 4.74 16.18 -8.16
N HIS A 139 5.29 15.43 -7.21
CA HIS A 139 6.13 15.96 -6.15
C HIS A 139 7.55 16.31 -6.62
N LEU A 140 7.97 15.83 -7.79
CA LEU A 140 9.28 16.08 -8.37
C LEU A 140 9.34 17.40 -9.15
N GLY A 141 8.20 18.04 -9.41
CA GLY A 141 8.13 19.43 -9.86
C GLY A 141 8.46 19.70 -11.33
N PHE A 142 8.67 18.67 -12.15
CA PHE A 142 8.92 18.83 -13.60
C PHE A 142 7.66 18.70 -14.47
N ILE A 143 6.52 18.31 -13.89
CA ILE A 143 5.27 18.15 -14.62
C ILE A 143 4.08 18.60 -13.79
N ASP A 144 3.04 19.06 -14.47
CA ASP A 144 1.75 19.40 -13.87
C ASP A 144 1.14 18.21 -13.14
N GLN A 145 0.47 18.53 -12.02
CA GLN A 145 -0.09 17.49 -11.15
C GLN A 145 -1.05 16.57 -11.89
N GLU A 146 -1.87 17.11 -12.80
CA GLU A 146 -2.92 16.34 -13.47
C GLU A 146 -2.37 15.28 -14.45
N ASP A 147 -1.21 15.53 -15.03
CA ASP A 147 -0.59 14.62 -15.99
C ASP A 147 0.13 13.48 -15.26
N GLY A 148 0.91 13.79 -14.21
CA GLY A 148 1.70 12.81 -13.47
C GLY A 148 0.98 12.08 -12.33
N ILE A 149 -0.26 12.44 -11.98
CA ILE A 149 -0.96 11.94 -10.76
C ILE A 149 -1.06 10.42 -10.67
N HIS A 150 -0.97 9.74 -11.80
CA HIS A 150 -1.15 8.30 -11.89
C HIS A 150 0.12 7.49 -11.55
N GLU A 151 1.28 8.15 -11.50
CA GLU A 151 2.58 7.49 -11.49
C GLU A 151 3.46 7.84 -10.29
N TYR A 152 4.13 6.81 -9.77
CA TYR A 152 5.18 6.87 -8.76
C TYR A 152 6.46 6.33 -9.38
N LEU A 153 7.56 7.05 -9.20
CA LEU A 153 8.88 6.60 -9.64
C LEU A 153 9.64 6.03 -8.47
N ILE A 154 10.23 4.86 -8.70
CA ILE A 154 11.07 4.17 -7.73
C ILE A 154 12.47 4.05 -8.27
N HIS A 155 13.42 4.66 -7.56
CA HIS A 155 14.84 4.56 -7.81
C HIS A 155 15.39 3.26 -7.21
N GLY A 156 16.25 2.59 -7.99
CA GLY A 156 16.96 1.40 -7.52
C GLY A 156 16.40 0.07 -8.01
N CYS A 157 17.15 -0.99 -7.72
CA CYS A 157 16.74 -2.37 -7.98
C CYS A 157 15.75 -2.84 -6.92
N ILE A 158 14.68 -3.54 -7.33
CA ILE A 158 13.64 -4.04 -6.42
C ILE A 158 13.72 -5.57 -6.40
N ARG A 159 13.84 -6.15 -5.21
CA ARG A 159 13.91 -7.60 -4.97
C ARG A 159 13.56 -7.92 -3.52
N GLY A 160 13.31 -9.21 -3.22
CA GLY A 160 13.11 -9.71 -1.86
C GLY A 160 11.65 -9.82 -1.43
N LYS A 161 11.42 -10.05 -0.13
CA LYS A 161 10.11 -10.43 0.42
C LYS A 161 9.02 -9.35 0.28
N GLY A 162 9.42 -8.10 0.10
CA GLY A 162 8.52 -6.98 -0.14
C GLY A 162 8.10 -6.80 -1.59
N TYR A 163 8.47 -7.71 -2.48
CA TYR A 163 8.14 -7.67 -3.91
C TYR A 163 7.55 -9.01 -4.35
N LYS A 164 6.48 -8.96 -5.15
CA LYS A 164 5.91 -10.15 -5.79
C LYS A 164 5.32 -9.79 -7.14
N ALA A 165 5.62 -10.59 -8.16
CA ALA A 165 4.94 -10.55 -9.44
C ALA A 165 4.27 -11.89 -9.76
N VAL A 166 3.13 -11.82 -10.43
CA VAL A 166 2.34 -12.96 -10.91
C VAL A 166 2.03 -12.73 -12.38
N ARG A 167 2.06 -13.78 -13.21
CA ARG A 167 1.69 -13.65 -14.61
C ARG A 167 0.21 -13.29 -14.71
N LEU A 168 -0.13 -12.34 -15.57
CA LEU A 168 -1.51 -11.88 -15.73
C LEU A 168 -2.43 -13.03 -16.19
N GLU A 169 -1.91 -13.96 -17.00
CA GLU A 169 -2.65 -15.14 -17.45
C GLU A 169 -3.13 -16.02 -16.30
N ASP A 170 -2.32 -16.15 -15.23
CA ASP A 170 -2.66 -16.96 -14.05
C ASP A 170 -3.80 -16.35 -13.22
N LEU A 171 -4.08 -15.07 -13.43
CA LEU A 171 -5.14 -14.32 -12.77
C LEU A 171 -6.39 -14.20 -13.66
N GLN A 172 -6.25 -14.41 -14.98
CA GLN A 172 -7.22 -13.95 -15.97
C GLN A 172 -8.61 -14.56 -15.78
N THR A 173 -8.70 -15.87 -15.55
CA THR A 173 -10.01 -16.55 -15.40
C THR A 173 -10.82 -16.00 -14.22
N ASP A 174 -10.19 -15.80 -13.08
CA ASP A 174 -10.86 -15.24 -11.90
C ASP A 174 -11.14 -13.73 -12.08
N LEU A 175 -10.18 -12.97 -12.65
CA LEU A 175 -10.40 -11.55 -12.99
C LEU A 175 -11.59 -11.36 -13.92
N ASP A 176 -11.71 -12.23 -14.92
CA ASP A 176 -12.79 -12.24 -15.90
C ASP A 176 -14.17 -12.54 -15.29
N LEU A 177 -14.20 -13.27 -14.17
CA LEU A 177 -15.42 -13.59 -13.43
C LEU A 177 -15.91 -12.38 -12.61
N VAL A 178 -15.00 -11.69 -11.94
CA VAL A 178 -15.36 -10.55 -11.08
C VAL A 178 -15.35 -9.21 -11.79
N PHE A 179 -14.56 -9.03 -12.85
CA PHE A 179 -14.38 -7.77 -13.60
C PHE A 179 -14.46 -7.98 -15.12
N PRO A 180 -15.62 -8.45 -15.65
CA PRO A 180 -15.80 -8.68 -17.08
C PRO A 180 -15.57 -7.42 -17.94
N GLU A 181 -15.67 -6.22 -17.38
CA GLU A 181 -15.41 -4.94 -18.05
C GLU A 181 -13.95 -4.79 -18.49
N LEU A 182 -13.00 -5.45 -17.80
CA LEU A 182 -11.61 -5.52 -18.25
C LEU A 182 -11.51 -6.24 -19.61
N LYS A 183 -12.44 -7.15 -19.94
CA LYS A 183 -12.46 -7.81 -21.25
C LYS A 183 -12.87 -6.86 -22.37
N THR A 184 -13.76 -5.94 -22.08
CA THR A 184 -14.39 -5.07 -23.07
C THR A 184 -13.63 -3.77 -23.27
N ALA A 185 -12.51 -3.57 -22.57
CA ALA A 185 -11.54 -2.52 -22.82
C ALA A 185 -11.09 -2.55 -24.30
N ARG A 186 -11.81 -1.79 -25.15
CA ARG A 186 -11.68 -1.83 -26.61
C ARG A 186 -10.33 -1.31 -27.07
N ARG A 187 -9.85 -1.80 -28.22
CA ARG A 187 -8.75 -1.24 -29.04
C ARG A 187 -8.90 0.26 -29.37
N LYS A 188 -10.11 0.84 -29.24
CA LYS A 188 -10.40 2.24 -29.58
C LYS A 188 -10.19 3.22 -28.43
N ASN A 189 -10.05 2.74 -27.19
CA ASN A 189 -9.64 3.58 -26.08
C ASN A 189 -8.15 3.81 -26.27
N ARG A 190 -7.79 4.94 -26.89
CA ARG A 190 -6.39 5.30 -27.07
C ARG A 190 -5.69 5.18 -25.71
N VAL A 191 -4.49 4.62 -25.73
CA VAL A 191 -3.62 4.37 -24.56
C VAL A 191 -3.49 5.61 -23.67
N TYR A 192 -3.62 6.81 -24.24
CA TYR A 192 -3.60 8.11 -23.57
C TYR A 192 -4.62 8.28 -22.43
N GLY A 193 -5.71 7.50 -22.41
CA GLY A 193 -6.71 7.61 -21.33
C GLY A 193 -6.33 6.90 -20.04
N TRP A 194 -5.29 6.07 -20.01
CA TRP A 194 -4.87 5.27 -18.83
C TRP A 194 -6.02 4.54 -18.12
N GLY A 195 -7.00 4.06 -18.90
CA GLY A 195 -8.19 3.37 -18.40
C GLY A 195 -9.24 4.28 -17.73
N ARG A 196 -9.14 5.61 -17.86
CA ARG A 196 -10.08 6.58 -17.27
C ARG A 196 -11.53 6.29 -17.66
N GLU A 197 -11.84 6.14 -18.94
CA GLU A 197 -13.21 5.88 -19.40
C GLU A 197 -13.79 4.58 -18.84
N LEU A 198 -12.97 3.52 -18.78
CA LEU A 198 -13.37 2.24 -18.19
C LEU A 198 -13.66 2.41 -16.70
N ARG A 199 -12.80 3.15 -16.00
CA ARG A 199 -12.99 3.44 -14.59
C ARG A 199 -14.25 4.25 -14.35
N ASP A 200 -14.46 5.31 -15.12
CA ASP A 200 -15.65 6.13 -15.02
C ASP A 200 -16.90 5.26 -15.18
N ALA A 201 -16.93 4.36 -16.16
CA ALA A 201 -18.00 3.38 -16.35
C ALA A 201 -18.18 2.44 -15.14
N MET A 202 -17.09 1.86 -14.62
CA MET A 202 -17.11 0.98 -13.43
C MET A 202 -17.50 1.71 -12.13
N PHE A 203 -17.49 3.04 -12.14
CA PHE A 203 -17.84 3.90 -11.01
C PHE A 203 -19.18 4.64 -11.17
N GLN A 204 -19.91 4.42 -12.27
CA GLN A 204 -21.23 5.03 -12.48
C GLN A 204 -22.25 4.60 -11.41
N HIS A 205 -22.19 3.35 -10.97
CA HIS A 205 -23.15 2.78 -10.04
C HIS A 205 -22.46 2.05 -8.89
N SER A 206 -22.94 2.31 -7.68
CA SER A 206 -22.47 1.63 -6.48
C SER A 206 -22.95 0.17 -6.47
N GLN A 207 -22.02 -0.76 -6.27
CA GLN A 207 -22.29 -2.19 -6.26
C GLN A 207 -22.01 -2.81 -4.89
N ARG A 208 -23.01 -3.50 -4.33
CA ARG A 208 -22.84 -4.27 -3.10
C ARG A 208 -21.89 -5.45 -3.34
N VAL A 209 -21.07 -5.71 -2.34
CA VAL A 209 -20.12 -6.82 -2.34
C VAL A 209 -20.88 -8.13 -2.12
N THR A 210 -20.58 -9.15 -2.93
CA THR A 210 -21.16 -10.50 -2.76
C THR A 210 -20.14 -11.46 -2.15
N THR A 211 -20.60 -12.54 -1.53
CA THR A 211 -19.70 -13.60 -1.01
C THR A 211 -18.85 -14.23 -2.12
N GLN A 212 -19.47 -14.53 -3.27
CA GLN A 212 -18.77 -15.10 -4.42
C GLN A 212 -17.66 -14.18 -4.95
N GLU A 213 -17.91 -12.87 -4.95
CA GLU A 213 -16.93 -11.86 -5.33
C GLU A 213 -15.76 -11.84 -4.35
N LEU A 214 -16.02 -11.83 -3.04
CA LEU A 214 -14.98 -11.87 -2.00
C LEU A 214 -14.13 -13.13 -2.07
N GLU A 215 -14.74 -14.29 -2.29
CA GLU A 215 -14.03 -15.57 -2.46
C GLU A 215 -13.13 -15.55 -3.70
N THR A 216 -13.61 -15.00 -4.80
CA THR A 216 -12.83 -14.89 -6.04
C THR A 216 -11.68 -13.88 -5.88
N ILE A 217 -11.93 -12.73 -5.28
CA ILE A 217 -10.90 -11.76 -4.92
C ILE A 217 -9.83 -12.39 -4.03
N ARG A 218 -10.23 -13.17 -3.03
CA ARG A 218 -9.31 -13.89 -2.14
C ARG A 218 -8.45 -14.89 -2.90
N ARG A 219 -9.01 -15.65 -3.85
CA ARG A 219 -8.23 -16.57 -4.70
C ARG A 219 -7.18 -15.82 -5.53
N ILE A 220 -7.56 -14.72 -6.19
CA ILE A 220 -6.62 -13.88 -6.96
C ILE A 220 -5.52 -13.35 -6.03
N ALA A 221 -5.90 -12.73 -4.92
CA ALA A 221 -4.97 -12.11 -3.97
C ALA A 221 -4.01 -13.13 -3.33
N SER A 222 -4.44 -14.36 -3.10
CA SER A 222 -3.59 -15.42 -2.52
C SER A 222 -2.36 -15.75 -3.38
N ARG A 223 -2.39 -15.45 -4.69
CA ARG A 223 -1.24 -15.60 -5.58
C ARG A 223 -0.10 -14.64 -5.26
N PHE A 224 -0.36 -13.61 -4.45
CA PHE A 224 0.60 -12.62 -4.02
C PHE A 224 1.19 -12.88 -2.62
N ASP A 225 0.98 -14.08 -2.07
CA ASP A 225 1.55 -14.54 -0.80
C ASP A 225 1.28 -13.56 0.37
N THR A 226 2.34 -13.09 1.02
CA THR A 226 2.29 -12.13 2.14
C THR A 226 1.77 -10.75 1.73
N LEU A 227 1.71 -10.45 0.43
CA LEU A 227 1.17 -9.22 -0.15
C LEU A 227 -0.29 -9.39 -0.63
N SER A 228 -0.96 -10.45 -0.18
CA SER A 228 -2.38 -10.70 -0.50
C SER A 228 -3.34 -9.61 0.04
N LEU A 229 -3.11 -9.08 1.25
CA LEU A 229 -3.96 -8.04 1.83
C LEU A 229 -4.12 -6.81 0.92
N PRO A 230 -3.04 -6.09 0.53
CA PRO A 230 -3.17 -4.90 -0.31
C PRO A 230 -3.80 -5.21 -1.67
N VAL A 231 -3.49 -6.36 -2.27
CA VAL A 231 -4.09 -6.79 -3.55
C VAL A 231 -5.59 -7.03 -3.38
N SER A 232 -6.01 -7.75 -2.34
CA SER A 232 -7.43 -8.04 -2.09
C SER A 232 -8.25 -6.76 -1.87
N LEU A 233 -7.71 -5.79 -1.15
CA LEU A 233 -8.37 -4.50 -0.92
C LEU A 233 -8.41 -3.64 -2.18
N ALA A 234 -7.34 -3.61 -2.96
CA ALA A 234 -7.33 -2.90 -4.23
C ALA A 234 -8.35 -3.50 -5.21
N LEU A 235 -8.40 -4.83 -5.34
CA LEU A 235 -9.40 -5.56 -6.14
C LEU A 235 -10.83 -5.27 -5.65
N LEU A 236 -11.07 -5.35 -4.34
CA LEU A 236 -12.37 -5.05 -3.74
C LEU A 236 -12.84 -3.64 -4.10
N ASN A 237 -11.95 -2.68 -4.32
CA ASN A 237 -12.32 -1.30 -4.54
C ASN A 237 -12.14 -0.83 -6.00
N LEU A 238 -12.02 -1.77 -6.95
CA LEU A 238 -11.99 -1.46 -8.40
C LEU A 238 -13.32 -0.95 -8.97
N ARG A 239 -14.42 -1.04 -8.21
CA ARG A 239 -15.73 -0.47 -8.53
C ARG A 239 -16.19 0.47 -7.43
N ALA A 240 -17.18 1.31 -7.73
CA ALA A 240 -17.87 2.07 -6.70
C ALA A 240 -18.56 1.13 -5.72
N ARG A 241 -18.30 1.29 -4.41
CA ARG A 241 -18.93 0.52 -3.34
C ARG A 241 -19.92 1.35 -2.53
N PRO A 242 -20.78 0.74 -1.70
CA PRO A 242 -21.80 1.47 -0.94
C PRO A 242 -21.24 2.44 0.11
N TRP A 243 -19.93 2.37 0.38
CA TRP A 243 -19.23 3.32 1.21
C TRP A 243 -18.69 4.53 0.43
N LEU A 244 -18.68 4.51 -0.91
CA LEU A 244 -18.38 5.69 -1.71
C LEU A 244 -19.66 6.51 -1.92
N THR A 245 -19.68 7.73 -1.41
CA THR A 245 -20.79 8.66 -1.52
C THR A 245 -20.86 9.27 -2.92
N LYS A 246 -21.99 9.93 -3.23
CA LYS A 246 -22.15 10.70 -4.48
C LYS A 246 -21.14 11.84 -4.62
N THR A 247 -20.66 12.39 -3.50
CA THR A 247 -19.60 13.41 -3.45
C THR A 247 -18.20 12.81 -3.58
N LYS A 248 -18.10 11.50 -3.90
CA LYS A 248 -16.87 10.72 -4.00
C LYS A 248 -16.05 10.68 -2.70
N GLN A 249 -16.70 10.93 -1.56
CA GLN A 249 -16.10 10.72 -0.24
C GLN A 249 -16.36 9.28 0.21
N VAL A 250 -15.48 8.72 1.04
CA VAL A 250 -15.72 7.42 1.65
C VAL A 250 -16.34 7.65 3.01
N ARG A 251 -17.59 7.22 3.21
CA ARG A 251 -18.23 7.27 4.52
C ARG A 251 -17.57 6.28 5.49
N GLU A 252 -17.81 6.48 6.77
CA GLU A 252 -17.42 5.53 7.78
C GLU A 252 -18.06 4.16 7.56
N LEU A 253 -17.24 3.11 7.66
CA LEU A 253 -17.68 1.72 7.61
C LEU A 253 -18.13 1.29 9.01
N SER A 254 -19.31 0.70 9.10
CA SER A 254 -19.78 0.12 10.36
C SER A 254 -18.93 -1.10 10.77
N THR A 255 -18.90 -1.42 12.06
CA THR A 255 -18.22 -2.63 12.57
C THR A 255 -18.67 -3.90 11.85
N ARG A 256 -19.95 -3.99 11.49
CA ARG A 256 -20.51 -5.13 10.74
C ARG A 256 -19.93 -5.22 9.32
N GLU A 257 -19.75 -4.08 8.65
CA GLU A 257 -19.17 -4.04 7.31
C GLU A 257 -17.69 -4.39 7.34
N ILE A 258 -16.93 -3.80 8.28
CA ILE A 258 -15.51 -4.12 8.50
C ILE A 258 -15.33 -5.62 8.74
N LYS A 259 -16.13 -6.18 9.65
CA LYS A 259 -16.11 -7.62 9.94
C LYS A 259 -16.45 -8.46 8.71
N SER A 260 -17.50 -8.10 7.97
CA SER A 260 -17.90 -8.84 6.76
C SER A 260 -16.82 -8.83 5.68
N ILE A 261 -16.13 -7.69 5.49
CA ILE A 261 -15.01 -7.57 4.56
C ILE A 261 -13.86 -8.45 5.05
N ARG A 262 -13.46 -8.31 6.31
CA ARG A 262 -12.35 -9.08 6.89
C ARG A 262 -12.59 -10.59 6.78
N ASP A 263 -13.75 -11.06 7.23
CA ASP A 263 -14.11 -12.48 7.22
C ASP A 263 -14.20 -13.00 5.78
N GLY A 264 -14.81 -12.24 4.88
CA GLY A 264 -14.93 -12.59 3.45
C GLY A 264 -13.59 -12.66 2.72
N LEU A 265 -12.62 -11.83 3.10
CA LEU A 265 -11.25 -11.88 2.58
C LEU A 265 -10.39 -12.97 3.25
N GLY A 266 -10.97 -13.80 4.12
CA GLY A 266 -10.28 -14.91 4.78
C GLY A 266 -9.53 -14.51 6.05
N ALA A 267 -10.02 -13.48 6.76
CA ALA A 267 -9.43 -12.95 7.98
C ALA A 267 -7.93 -12.62 7.83
N PRO A 268 -7.55 -11.75 6.87
CA PRO A 268 -6.15 -11.43 6.64
C PRO A 268 -5.55 -10.76 7.88
N LYS A 269 -4.29 -11.09 8.17
CA LYS A 269 -3.52 -10.41 9.23
C LYS A 269 -3.29 -8.96 8.82
N ILE A 270 -3.75 -8.02 9.64
CA ILE A 270 -3.49 -6.60 9.43
C ILE A 270 -2.19 -6.22 10.16
N PRO A 271 -1.18 -5.66 9.46
CA PRO A 271 0.04 -5.20 10.13
C PRO A 271 -0.24 -4.07 11.13
N GLU A 272 0.22 -4.22 12.37
CA GLU A 272 -0.04 -3.28 13.47
C GLU A 272 0.53 -1.89 13.19
N GLU A 273 1.67 -1.83 12.50
CA GLU A 273 2.33 -0.59 12.12
C GLU A 273 1.49 0.27 11.16
N LEU A 274 0.43 -0.27 10.54
CA LEU A 274 -0.47 0.51 9.69
C LEU A 274 -1.22 1.59 10.46
N LYS A 275 -1.54 1.38 11.75
CA LYS A 275 -2.31 2.33 12.56
C LYS A 275 -1.66 3.72 12.65
N THR A 276 -0.34 3.78 12.55
CA THR A 276 0.44 5.01 12.69
C THR A 276 0.96 5.55 11.36
N GLN A 277 0.53 4.98 10.23
CA GLN A 277 1.06 5.38 8.93
C GLN A 277 0.45 6.71 8.46
N PRO A 278 1.28 7.75 8.20
CA PRO A 278 0.78 9.04 7.77
C PRO A 278 -0.03 8.98 6.46
N TRP A 279 0.40 8.15 5.51
CA TRP A 279 -0.25 8.07 4.19
C TRP A 279 -1.69 7.53 4.22
N LEU A 280 -2.13 6.88 5.32
CA LEU A 280 -3.52 6.43 5.49
C LEU A 280 -4.47 7.55 5.92
N GLN A 281 -3.94 8.69 6.35
CA GLN A 281 -4.77 9.84 6.71
C GLN A 281 -5.40 10.47 5.46
N GLU A 282 -6.48 11.19 5.66
CA GLU A 282 -7.18 11.89 4.57
C GLU A 282 -6.25 12.88 3.87
N ASP A 283 -6.37 12.96 2.54
CA ASP A 283 -5.61 13.87 1.67
C ASP A 283 -4.07 13.74 1.72
N MET A 284 -3.56 12.69 2.37
CA MET A 284 -2.12 12.42 2.37
C MET A 284 -1.64 11.78 1.08
N VAL A 285 -2.51 11.07 0.37
CA VAL A 285 -2.23 10.55 -0.97
C VAL A 285 -3.09 11.29 -1.97
N LEU A 286 -2.48 11.77 -3.06
CA LEU A 286 -3.21 12.45 -4.13
C LEU A 286 -4.05 11.41 -4.89
N THR A 287 -5.37 11.47 -4.71
CA THR A 287 -6.34 10.52 -5.29
C THR A 287 -7.37 11.17 -6.22
N LYS A 288 -7.15 12.43 -6.64
CA LYS A 288 -8.07 13.15 -7.55
C LYS A 288 -8.19 12.39 -8.88
N GLY A 289 -9.40 11.95 -9.23
CA GLY A 289 -9.65 11.13 -10.42
C GLY A 289 -9.33 9.64 -10.26
N PHE A 290 -8.94 9.21 -9.05
CA PHE A 290 -8.56 7.84 -8.70
C PHE A 290 -9.42 7.33 -7.53
N ASP A 291 -10.72 7.22 -7.77
CA ASP A 291 -11.70 6.83 -6.74
C ASP A 291 -11.49 5.38 -6.24
N ASP A 292 -10.89 4.52 -7.05
CA ASP A 292 -10.41 3.18 -6.64
C ASP A 292 -9.31 3.28 -5.58
N VAL A 293 -8.36 4.19 -5.77
CA VAL A 293 -7.28 4.46 -4.83
C VAL A 293 -7.83 5.02 -3.53
N ARG A 294 -8.69 6.03 -3.61
CA ARG A 294 -9.34 6.63 -2.43
C ARG A 294 -10.07 5.58 -1.60
N GLN A 295 -10.88 4.73 -2.25
CA GLN A 295 -11.64 3.71 -1.55
C GLN A 295 -10.75 2.67 -0.87
N TRP A 296 -9.76 2.09 -1.55
CA TRP A 296 -8.96 1.02 -0.94
C TRP A 296 -8.11 1.52 0.23
N ILE A 297 -7.55 2.73 0.13
CA ILE A 297 -6.80 3.37 1.23
C ILE A 297 -7.71 3.57 2.44
N ARG A 298 -8.93 4.05 2.22
CA ARG A 298 -9.90 4.28 3.31
C ARG A 298 -10.39 2.98 3.93
N VAL A 299 -10.67 1.95 3.15
CA VAL A 299 -11.03 0.63 3.69
C VAL A 299 -9.88 0.05 4.52
N LEU A 300 -8.62 0.19 4.06
CA LEU A 300 -7.45 -0.23 4.82
C LEU A 300 -7.31 0.55 6.14
N TYR A 301 -7.56 1.86 6.12
CA TYR A 301 -7.58 2.68 7.33
C TYR A 301 -8.61 2.14 8.35
N TYR A 302 -9.83 1.83 7.93
CA TYR A 302 -10.86 1.30 8.84
C TYR A 302 -10.53 -0.11 9.36
N LEU A 303 -9.94 -0.97 8.53
CA LEU A 303 -9.47 -2.29 8.97
C LEU A 303 -8.36 -2.16 10.02
N ALA A 304 -7.36 -1.32 9.75
CA ALA A 304 -6.24 -1.09 10.66
C ALA A 304 -6.67 -0.49 12.00
N ASN A 305 -7.70 0.36 12.01
CA ASN A 305 -8.20 1.01 13.24
C ASN A 305 -9.37 0.26 13.90
N SER A 306 -9.75 -0.91 13.40
CA SER A 306 -10.86 -1.68 13.97
C SER A 306 -10.51 -2.27 15.34
N THR A 307 -11.48 -2.25 16.26
CA THR A 307 -11.29 -2.69 17.66
C THR A 307 -11.39 -4.21 17.85
N GLU A 308 -11.69 -4.98 16.79
CA GLU A 308 -11.89 -6.42 16.91
C GLU A 308 -10.58 -7.17 17.22
N ASP A 309 -9.44 -6.71 16.71
CA ASP A 309 -8.12 -7.30 16.99
C ASP A 309 -7.67 -7.07 18.45
N GLN A 310 -8.25 -6.08 19.14
CA GLN A 310 -7.99 -5.83 20.57
C GLN A 310 -8.70 -6.83 21.49
N LYS A 311 -9.72 -7.56 21.01
CA LYS A 311 -10.44 -8.55 21.82
C LYS A 311 -9.84 -9.95 21.72
N GLU A 312 -9.21 -10.31 20.61
CA GLU A 312 -8.54 -11.62 20.46
C GLU A 312 -7.19 -11.71 21.17
N SER A 313 -6.43 -10.61 21.25
CA SER A 313 -5.22 -10.54 22.08
C SER A 313 -5.54 -10.66 23.59
N LYS A 314 -6.70 -10.12 24.03
CA LYS A 314 -7.18 -10.30 25.42
C LYS A 314 -7.73 -11.70 25.72
N LYS A 315 -8.28 -12.40 24.71
CA LYS A 315 -8.78 -13.78 24.87
C LYS A 315 -7.67 -14.83 24.83
N SER A 316 -6.59 -14.62 24.08
CA SER A 316 -5.43 -15.52 24.05
C SER A 316 -4.56 -15.47 25.32
N GLY A 317 -4.67 -14.39 26.12
CA GLY A 317 -4.10 -14.32 27.47
C GLY A 317 -4.88 -15.11 28.55
N TRP A 318 -6.09 -15.60 28.24
CA TRP A 318 -6.85 -16.48 29.12
C TRP A 318 -6.59 -17.94 28.77
N VAL A 319 -5.41 -18.43 29.13
CA VAL A 319 -5.19 -19.87 29.28
C VAL A 319 -6.14 -20.34 30.38
N LYS A 320 -7.16 -21.13 30.00
CA LYS A 320 -8.05 -21.83 30.92
C LYS A 320 -7.22 -22.75 31.82
N LYS A 321 -6.80 -22.27 33.00
CA LYS A 321 -6.49 -23.15 34.13
C LYS A 321 -7.81 -23.77 34.61
N ARG A 322 -8.11 -24.96 34.09
CA ARG A 322 -9.00 -25.90 34.78
C ARG A 322 -8.34 -26.26 36.12
N GLY A 323 -8.97 -25.93 37.24
CA GLY A 323 -8.53 -26.42 38.54
C GLY A 323 -9.09 -25.68 39.75
N ARG A 324 -10.09 -26.31 40.39
CA ARG A 324 -10.52 -26.17 41.80
C ARG A 324 -11.14 -24.85 42.28
N ARG A 325 -12.37 -24.99 42.78
CA ARG A 325 -13.03 -24.09 43.74
C ARG A 325 -12.02 -23.65 44.83
N GLY A 326 -11.82 -22.34 44.95
CA GLY A 326 -11.04 -21.72 46.02
C GLY A 326 -11.82 -20.55 46.60
N ARG A 327 -12.05 -20.60 47.92
CA ARG A 327 -12.73 -19.59 48.74
C ARG A 327 -12.10 -18.21 48.57
N ARG A 328 -12.95 -17.18 48.56
CA ARG A 328 -12.56 -15.77 48.73
C ARG A 328 -12.00 -15.63 50.15
N LEU A 329 -10.68 -15.49 50.29
CA LEU A 329 -10.04 -15.14 51.55
C LEU A 329 -10.04 -13.62 51.66
N GLU A 330 -10.91 -13.08 52.50
CA GLU A 330 -10.78 -11.71 53.00
C GLU A 330 -9.63 -11.71 54.01
N LYS A 331 -8.52 -11.03 53.68
CA LYS A 331 -7.41 -10.82 54.62
C LYS A 331 -7.93 -10.07 55.84
N LYS A 332 -7.63 -10.56 57.04
CA LYS A 332 -8.05 -9.87 58.27
C LYS A 332 -7.36 -8.51 58.35
N PRO A 333 -8.01 -7.46 58.86
CA PRO A 333 -7.47 -6.09 58.87
C PRO A 333 -6.06 -5.95 59.49
N ASN A 334 -5.71 -6.82 60.43
CA ASN A 334 -4.39 -6.82 61.07
C ASN A 334 -3.26 -7.31 60.15
N GLU A 335 -3.55 -8.17 59.17
CA GLU A 335 -2.57 -8.63 58.19
C GLU A 335 -2.32 -7.56 57.12
N VAL A 336 -3.37 -6.84 56.71
CA VAL A 336 -3.26 -5.70 55.79
C VAL A 336 -2.46 -4.55 56.41
N LYS A 337 -2.64 -4.31 57.71
CA LYS A 337 -1.84 -3.31 58.44
C LYS A 337 -0.35 -3.68 58.45
N LYS A 338 -0.02 -4.94 58.74
CA LYS A 338 1.37 -5.42 58.80
C LYS A 338 2.07 -5.33 57.43
N ASP A 339 1.39 -5.76 56.36
CA ASP A 339 1.91 -5.64 54.99
C ASP A 339 2.22 -4.17 54.63
N LEU A 340 1.36 -3.22 55.02
CA LEU A 340 1.55 -1.80 54.71
C LEU A 340 2.68 -1.17 55.54
N GLU A 341 2.84 -1.56 56.81
CA GLU A 341 3.97 -1.13 57.65
C GLU A 341 5.30 -1.65 57.11
N GLU A 342 5.35 -2.90 56.64
CA GLU A 342 6.53 -3.49 55.99
C GLU A 342 6.92 -2.78 54.67
N HIS A 343 5.97 -2.10 54.02
CA HIS A 343 6.21 -1.28 52.82
C HIS A 343 6.44 0.20 53.14
N GLY A 344 6.76 0.53 54.40
CA GLY A 344 7.20 1.87 54.81
C GLY A 344 6.08 2.90 54.98
N TRP A 345 4.81 2.47 55.00
CA TRP A 345 3.71 3.37 55.26
C TRP A 345 3.66 3.74 56.74
N LYS A 346 3.57 5.04 57.05
CA LYS A 346 3.41 5.50 58.42
C LYS A 346 2.07 5.00 58.98
N THR A 347 2.07 4.48 60.21
CA THR A 347 0.89 3.91 60.88
C THR A 347 -0.32 4.86 60.87
N SER A 348 -0.10 6.18 60.97
CA SER A 348 -1.17 7.19 60.89
C SER A 348 -1.90 7.23 59.54
N VAL A 349 -1.18 6.97 58.43
CA VAL A 349 -1.74 6.90 57.07
C VAL A 349 -2.53 5.60 56.89
N ILE A 350 -2.00 4.49 57.42
CA ILE A 350 -2.65 3.17 57.35
C ILE A 350 -3.99 3.18 58.10
N ILE A 351 -4.05 3.79 59.29
CA ILE A 351 -5.29 3.91 60.07
C ILE A 351 -6.34 4.72 59.29
N LYS A 352 -5.93 5.81 58.63
CA LYS A 352 -6.84 6.65 57.83
C LYS A 352 -7.39 5.87 56.61
N PHE A 353 -6.54 5.10 55.94
CA PHE A 353 -6.90 4.24 54.82
C PHE A 353 -7.89 3.13 55.23
N LEU A 354 -7.61 2.40 56.30
CA LEU A 354 -8.49 1.34 56.81
C LEU A 354 -9.85 1.88 57.30
N ASN A 355 -9.87 3.07 57.91
CA ASN A 355 -11.12 3.71 58.31
C ASN A 355 -11.95 4.21 57.12
N THR A 356 -11.32 4.53 56.00
CA THR A 356 -12.00 4.92 54.76
C THR A 356 -12.66 3.72 54.09
N ILE A 357 -12.01 2.55 54.15
CA ILE A 357 -12.58 1.28 53.65
C ILE A 357 -13.75 0.81 54.51
N LYS A 358 -13.71 1.00 55.85
CA LYS A 358 -14.83 0.62 56.73
C LYS A 358 -16.08 1.51 56.61
N ARG A 359 -15.98 2.68 55.98
CA ARG A 359 -17.11 3.62 55.78
C ARG A 359 -17.80 3.46 54.42
N LYS A 360 -17.29 2.57 53.56
CA LYS A 360 -17.93 2.11 52.32
C LYS A 360 -18.42 0.69 52.53
#